data_AF-A0A537K035-F1
#
_entry.id   AF-A0A537K035-F1
#
_cell.length_a   1.000
_cell.length_b   1.000
_cell.length_c   1.000
_cell.angle_alpha   90.00
_cell.angle_beta   90.00
_cell.angle_gamma   90.00
#
_symmetry.space_group_name_H-M   'P 1'
#
loop_
_entity.id
_entity.type
_entity.pdbx_description
1 polymer ?
#
loop_
_entity_poly.entity_id
_entity_poly.type
_entity_poly.pdbx_seq_one_letter_code
_entity_poly.pdbx_strand_id
1 'polypeptide(L)'
;MDDLEARKVLKVFGMQVTDFMGRRRELTEQAATAILGQDRQTLTQLLATLMTETSELHRRWLEVTNLVLQEEREAYSEMARLLEQAGQTERTLPEV
;
A
#
# COMPACT_ATOMS: atom_id res chain seq x y z
N MET A 1 3.84 6.46 -14.28
CA MET A 1 4.37 5.06 -14.23
C MET A 1 3.62 4.22 -15.28
N ASP A 2 4.04 3.00 -15.67
CA ASP A 2 3.19 2.15 -16.54
C ASP A 2 2.02 1.60 -15.69
N ASP A 3 0.78 1.76 -16.17
CA ASP A 3 -0.44 1.18 -15.59
C ASP A 3 -0.27 -0.30 -15.20
N LEU A 4 0.52 -1.04 -15.98
CA LEU A 4 0.83 -2.45 -15.73
C LEU A 4 1.62 -2.66 -14.43
N GLU A 5 2.54 -1.76 -14.12
CA GLU A 5 3.39 -1.80 -12.93
C GLU A 5 2.58 -1.47 -11.68
N ALA A 6 1.73 -0.43 -11.73
CA ALA A 6 0.82 -0.07 -10.65
C ALA A 6 -0.16 -1.22 -10.32
N ARG A 7 -0.76 -1.83 -11.35
CA ARG A 7 -1.64 -3.01 -11.19
C ARG A 7 -0.92 -4.18 -10.53
N LYS A 8 0.34 -4.43 -10.91
CA LYS A 8 1.16 -5.49 -10.33
C LYS A 8 1.41 -5.24 -8.85
N VAL A 9 1.81 -4.01 -8.48
CA VAL A 9 2.06 -3.62 -7.09
C VAL A 9 0.80 -3.79 -6.23
N LEU A 10 -0.34 -3.28 -6.69
CA LEU A 10 -1.62 -3.38 -5.96
C LEU A 10 -2.08 -4.84 -5.79
N LYS A 11 -1.95 -5.66 -6.84
CA LYS A 11 -2.32 -7.09 -6.78
C LYS A 11 -1.45 -7.85 -5.78
N VAL A 12 -0.13 -7.64 -5.83
CA VAL A 12 0.81 -8.28 -4.91
C VAL A 12 0.51 -7.84 -3.47
N PHE A 13 0.29 -6.55 -3.25
CA PHE A 13 -0.03 -6.03 -1.92
C PHE A 13 -1.33 -6.65 -1.37
N GLY A 14 -2.40 -6.69 -2.17
CA GLY A 14 -3.68 -7.30 -1.76
C GLY A 14 -3.53 -8.77 -1.36
N MET A 15 -2.77 -9.55 -2.14
CA MET A 15 -2.47 -10.96 -1.82
C MET A 15 -1.67 -11.09 -0.52
N GLN A 16 -0.67 -10.23 -0.31
CA GLN A 16 0.13 -10.23 0.92
C GLN A 16 -0.71 -9.90 2.17
N VAL A 17 -1.67 -8.98 2.07
CA VAL A 17 -2.61 -8.68 3.16
C VAL A 17 -3.45 -9.90 3.49
N THR A 18 -4.03 -10.56 2.48
CA THR A 18 -4.87 -11.75 2.71
C THR A 18 -4.06 -12.90 3.32
N ASP A 19 -2.83 -13.12 2.85
CA ASP A 19 -1.93 -14.14 3.38
C ASP A 19 -1.53 -13.85 4.82
N PHE A 20 -1.27 -12.57 5.15
CA PHE A 20 -0.97 -12.15 6.52
C PHE A 20 -2.18 -12.37 7.44
N MET A 21 -3.40 -12.08 7.00
CA MET A 21 -4.61 -12.33 7.80
C MET A 21 -4.80 -13.82 8.11
N GLY A 22 -4.50 -14.69 7.14
CA GLY A 22 -4.48 -16.15 7.33
C GLY A 22 -3.40 -16.58 8.32
N ARG A 23 -2.15 -16.21 8.06
CA ARG A 23 -1.00 -16.54 8.93
C ARG A 23 -1.16 -16.03 10.36
N ARG A 24 -1.69 -14.82 10.55
CA ARG A 24 -1.98 -14.27 11.89
C ARG A 24 -2.90 -15.19 12.69
N ARG A 25 -3.89 -15.80 12.04
CA ARG A 25 -4.81 -16.75 12.69
C ARG A 25 -4.06 -18.00 13.13
N GLU A 26 -3.25 -18.58 12.24
CA GLU A 26 -2.41 -19.75 12.54
C GLU A 26 -1.41 -19.48 13.67
N LEU A 27 -0.71 -18.34 13.64
CA LEU A 27 0.22 -17.92 14.70
C LEU A 27 -0.49 -17.76 16.04
N THR A 28 -1.73 -17.26 16.03
CA THR A 28 -2.54 -17.11 17.26
C THR A 28 -2.93 -18.46 17.84
N GLU A 29 -3.30 -19.43 16.99
CA GLU A 29 -3.62 -20.80 17.40
C GLU A 29 -2.38 -21.50 17.98
N GLN A 30 -1.23 -21.37 17.32
CA GLN A 30 0.05 -21.90 17.82
C GLN A 30 0.45 -21.26 19.16
N ALA A 31 0.24 -19.96 19.32
CA ALA A 31 0.49 -19.26 20.57
C ALA A 31 -0.41 -19.78 21.70
N ALA A 32 -1.70 -20.04 21.42
CA ALA A 32 -2.62 -20.62 22.40
C ALA A 32 -2.14 -22.00 22.88
N THR A 33 -1.66 -22.86 21.97
CA THR A 33 -1.06 -24.15 22.33
C THR A 33 0.22 -23.99 23.16
N ALA A 34 1.11 -23.08 22.76
CA ALA A 34 2.36 -22.82 23.49
C ALA A 34 2.12 -22.31 24.92
N ILE A 35 1.07 -21.49 25.13
CA ILE A 35 0.66 -21.05 26.47
C ILE A 35 0.27 -22.23 27.35
N LEU A 36 -0.53 -23.17 26.83
CA LEU A 36 -0.94 -24.37 27.57
C LEU A 36 0.26 -25.25 27.94
N GLY A 37 1.25 -25.33 27.06
CA GLY A 37 2.52 -26.03 27.30
C GLY A 37 3.53 -25.27 28.17
N GLN A 38 3.20 -24.05 28.62
CA GLN A 38 4.12 -23.13 29.29
C GLN A 38 5.44 -22.87 28.51
N ASP A 39 5.37 -22.96 27.19
CA ASP A 39 6.52 -22.81 26.30
C ASP A 39 6.74 -21.34 25.91
N ARG A 40 7.45 -20.63 26.77
CA ARG A 40 7.81 -19.22 26.58
C ARG A 40 8.72 -18.98 25.38
N GLN A 41 9.56 -19.95 25.01
CA GLN A 41 10.48 -19.78 23.89
C GLN A 41 9.70 -19.72 22.58
N THR A 42 8.78 -20.66 22.39
CA THR A 42 7.89 -20.68 21.22
C THR A 42 7.06 -19.40 21.14
N LEU A 43 6.51 -18.91 22.26
CA LEU A 43 5.77 -17.64 22.26
C LEU A 43 6.60 -16.44 21.83
N THR A 44 7.85 -16.37 22.29
CA THR A 44 8.77 -15.29 21.91
C THR A 44 9.07 -15.34 20.41
N GLN A 45 9.25 -16.54 19.86
CA GLN A 45 9.52 -16.73 18.44
C GLN A 45 8.30 -16.40 17.57
N LEU A 46 7.10 -16.79 17.98
CA LEU A 46 5.86 -16.43 17.30
C LEU A 46 5.64 -14.90 17.28
N LEU A 47 5.94 -14.22 18.39
CA LEU A 47 5.88 -12.76 18.44
C LEU A 47 6.88 -12.10 17.49
N ALA A 48 8.12 -12.59 17.44
CA ALA A 48 9.14 -12.08 16.52
C ALA A 48 8.74 -12.28 15.05
N THR A 49 8.16 -13.43 14.71
CA THR A 49 7.59 -13.69 13.38
C THR A 49 6.50 -12.68 13.04
N LEU A 50 5.54 -12.48 13.95
CA LEU A 50 4.44 -11.53 13.73
C LEU A 50 4.95 -10.09 13.52
N MET A 51 5.95 -9.66 14.30
CA MET A 51 6.57 -8.34 14.16
C MET A 51 7.25 -8.17 12.79
N THR A 52 7.94 -9.21 12.32
CA THR A 52 8.62 -9.20 11.01
C THR A 52 7.60 -9.09 9.88
N GLU A 53 6.59 -9.96 9.86
CA GLU A 53 5.55 -9.96 8.83
C GLU A 53 4.76 -8.65 8.80
N THR A 54 4.42 -8.10 9.97
CA THR A 54 3.71 -6.81 10.07
C THR A 54 4.57 -5.67 9.54
N SER A 55 5.88 -5.67 9.84
CA SER A 55 6.80 -4.63 9.36
C SER A 55 6.95 -4.65 7.84
N GLU A 56 7.01 -5.84 7.23
CA GLU A 56 7.03 -5.99 5.78
C GLU A 56 5.74 -5.47 5.13
N LEU A 57 4.59 -5.78 5.73
CA LEU A 57 3.29 -5.29 5.27
C LEU A 57 3.23 -3.76 5.30
N HIS A 58 3.69 -3.13 6.38
CA HIS A 58 3.78 -1.67 6.49
C HIS A 58 4.70 -1.07 5.44
N ARG A 59 5.84 -1.70 5.15
CA ARG A 59 6.75 -1.23 4.11
C ARG A 59 6.07 -1.21 2.75
N ARG A 60 5.33 -2.28 2.41
CA ARG A 60 4.57 -2.36 1.15
C ARG A 60 3.39 -1.40 1.11
N TRP A 61 2.72 -1.16 2.22
CA TRP A 61 1.68 -0.14 2.31
C TRP A 61 2.21 1.26 1.97
N LEU A 62 3.39 1.61 2.48
CA LEU A 62 4.03 2.89 2.17
C LEU A 62 4.42 2.99 0.69
N GLU A 63 4.92 1.92 0.08
CA GLU A 63 5.21 1.89 -1.36
C GLU A 63 3.95 2.16 -2.19
N VAL A 64 2.82 1.51 -1.86
CA VAL A 64 1.52 1.75 -2.52
C VAL A 64 1.05 3.19 -2.32
N THR A 65 1.12 3.69 -1.09
CA THR A 65 0.69 5.05 -0.76
C THR A 65 1.51 6.08 -1.53
N ASN A 66 2.84 5.91 -1.59
CA ASN A 66 3.72 6.82 -2.34
C ASN A 66 3.42 6.81 -3.84
N LEU A 67 3.09 5.64 -4.40
CA LEU A 67 2.69 5.52 -5.80
C LEU A 67 1.41 6.32 -6.08
N VAL A 68 0.38 6.19 -5.24
CA VAL A 68 -0.86 6.96 -5.38
C VAL A 68 -0.60 8.46 -5.27
N LEU A 69 0.17 8.88 -4.28
CA LEU A 69 0.50 10.30 -4.08
C LEU A 69 1.30 10.90 -5.26
N GLN A 70 2.14 10.10 -5.92
CA GLN A 70 2.86 10.54 -7.10
C GLN A 70 1.89 10.77 -8.27
N GLU A 71 1.02 9.80 -8.55
CA GLU A 71 0.04 9.90 -9.65
C GLU A 71 -0.95 11.06 -9.41
N GLU A 72 -1.38 11.30 -8.16
CA GLU A 72 -2.20 12.47 -7.80
C GLU A 72 -1.51 13.79 -8.14
N ARG A 73 -0.21 13.92 -7.82
CA ARG A 73 0.57 15.14 -8.10
C ARG A 73 0.75 15.36 -9.60
N GLU A 74 1.01 14.30 -10.34
CA GLU A 74 1.15 14.35 -11.80
C GLU A 74 -0.19 14.79 -12.43
N ALA A 75 -1.30 14.19 -12.02
CA ALA A 75 -2.64 14.55 -12.49
C ALA A 75 -3.01 16.01 -12.18
N TYR A 76 -2.76 16.49 -10.95
CA TYR A 76 -3.03 17.89 -10.61
C TYR A 76 -2.20 18.88 -11.42
N SER A 77 -0.92 18.55 -11.66
CA SER A 77 -0.03 19.39 -12.46
C SER A 77 -0.48 19.46 -13.91
N GLU A 78 -0.90 18.32 -14.48
CA GLU A 78 -1.42 18.24 -15.84
C GLU A 78 -2.72 19.02 -15.99
N MET A 79 -3.66 18.87 -15.05
CA MET A 79 -4.91 19.62 -15.06
C MET A 79 -4.69 21.12 -14.92
N ALA A 80 -3.76 21.55 -14.06
CA ALA A 80 -3.39 22.97 -13.96
C ALA A 80 -2.86 23.51 -15.29
N ARG A 81 -1.99 22.77 -15.97
CA ARG A 81 -1.47 23.15 -17.29
C ARG A 81 -2.57 23.22 -18.36
N LEU A 82 -3.51 22.28 -18.36
CA LEU A 82 -4.64 22.29 -19.30
C LEU A 82 -5.56 23.49 -19.04
N LEU A 83 -5.80 23.85 -17.77
CA LEU A 83 -6.56 25.04 -17.40
C LEU A 83 -5.86 26.33 -17.85
N GLU A 84 -4.54 26.43 -17.69
CA GLU A 84 -3.77 27.57 -18.19
C GLU A 84 -3.89 27.72 -19.71
N GLN A 85 -3.81 26.62 -20.46
CA GLN A 85 -3.95 26.62 -21.92
C GLN A 85 -5.37 27.02 -22.36
N ALA A 86 -6.40 26.51 -21.67
CA ALA A 86 -7.78 26.89 -21.94
C ALA A 86 -8.01 28.39 -21.71
N GLY A 87 -7.53 28.92 -20.57
CA GLY A 87 -7.65 30.35 -20.25
C GLY A 87 -6.82 31.27 -21.17
N GLN A 88 -5.70 30.79 -21.71
CA GLN A 88 -4.96 31.51 -22.76
C GLN A 88 -5.71 31.53 -24.09
N THR A 89 -6.37 30.42 -24.44
CA THR A 89 -7.17 30.31 -25.67
C THR A 89 -8.38 31.26 -25.63
N GLU A 90 -9.05 31.38 -24.48
CA GLU A 90 -10.15 32.33 -24.26
C GLU A 90 -9.71 33.80 -24.41
N ARG A 91 -8.49 34.15 -23.97
CA ARG A 91 -7.95 35.52 -24.10
C ARG A 91 -7.58 35.91 -25.53
N THR A 92 -7.38 34.95 -26.43
CA THR A 92 -7.00 35.18 -27.84
C THR A 92 -8.18 35.27 -28.80
N LEU A 93 -9.40 34.99 -28.36
CA LEU A 93 -10.61 35.21 -29.18
C LEU A 93 -10.96 36.70 -29.13
N PRO A 94 -11.04 37.41 -30.29
CA PRO A 94 -11.50 38.79 -30.30
C PRO A 94 -12.97 38.83 -29.87
N GLU A 95 -13.31 39.74 -28.94
CA GLU A 95 -14.69 40.11 -28.65
C GLU A 95 -15.34 40.56 -29.97
N VAL A 96 -16.39 39.83 -30.39
CA VAL A 96 -17.21 40.15 -31.58
C VAL A 96 -18.24 41.20 -31.22
#